data_AF-A0A031G1F2-F1
#
_entry.id   AF-A0A031G1F2-F1
#
_cell.length_a   1.000
_cell.length_b   1.000
_cell.length_c   1.000
_cell.angle_alpha   90.00
_cell.angle_beta   90.00
_cell.angle_gamma   90.00
#
_symmetry.space_group_name_H-M   'P 1'
#
loop_
_entity.id
_entity.type
_entity.pdbx_description
1 polymer ?
#
loop_
_entity_poly.entity_id
_entity_poly.type
_entity_poly.pdbx_seq_one_letter_code
_entity_poly.pdbx_strand_id
1 'polypeptide(L)'
;MANAEYLLMHKDFYKTQESIEEILDNKADENSLTLLSSLSFKHHQAKVFKEWSISRLANNKSQQQLLEQHTPYGRLQIWTCWKHYLSHLNQKPSQQSLQDSLATLHRTFCKLNDSDGEQQHPQQYFLTTTTAFSRDSWEFQFIRAKKIFLENKTLAPYISDFESHYNIKLVDYLNIIYLMVNIYHLKDDIDYLNPTQLDRWVLDIDHICASVPINRKTLTDVLGLISSTLEESQSFAKSTIDEPNNFTLFRNRPFIKLSETRYLPIEGKLVEDLLFNNLYYKIKDLYVGKSPFMDDFGGAFETYAVNLSNTAFSEKKDQYKIIPEFPFGKPQRMSPDLMISCPENNSVTVIEIKSARVLDRVFSTERDDEAVDNSFEKTKARPLIQARTRIGEIVQRKVHPDLTDSKYYQFLAVTMNDFPLILENIVFTGPAGEDISSSFFSMNIEAYEVLLKIISCDYEITLDNILNGYNHYKHKMSIKTYLSRVFTHNNLHSETFVQIINGSRSEYIDYLRASRNS
;
A
#
# COMPACT_ATOMS: atom_id res chain seq x y z
N MET A 1 -21.01 -0.62 2.01
CA MET A 1 -20.51 0.49 2.83
C MET A 1 -19.04 0.62 2.51
N ALA A 2 -18.52 1.85 2.37
CA ALA A 2 -17.10 2.09 2.16
C ALA A 2 -16.27 1.39 3.24
N ASN A 3 -14.98 1.15 3.00
CA ASN A 3 -14.03 0.56 3.94
C ASN A 3 -13.74 1.48 5.16
N ALA A 4 -14.78 2.08 5.74
CA ALA A 4 -14.74 2.86 6.95
C ALA A 4 -15.51 2.06 8.00
N GLU A 5 -14.78 1.39 8.89
CA GLU A 5 -15.36 0.77 10.07
C GLU A 5 -15.81 1.89 11.03
N TYR A 6 -16.97 1.74 11.66
CA TYR A 6 -17.40 2.67 12.70
C TYR A 6 -16.53 2.45 13.93
N LEU A 7 -15.72 3.45 14.28
CA LEU A 7 -14.80 3.39 15.41
C LEU A 7 -15.56 3.47 16.74
N LEU A 8 -15.13 2.69 17.73
CA LEU A 8 -15.71 2.69 19.07
C LEU A 8 -15.18 3.88 19.87
N MET A 9 -16.08 4.73 20.35
CA MET A 9 -15.74 5.93 21.12
C MET A 9 -15.61 5.60 22.62
N HIS A 10 -14.67 6.25 23.31
CA HIS A 10 -14.46 6.06 24.75
C HIS A 10 -15.60 6.66 25.56
N LYS A 11 -16.09 7.85 25.16
CA LYS A 11 -17.25 8.50 25.79
C LYS A 11 -18.52 7.63 25.78
N ASP A 12 -18.67 6.76 24.78
CA ASP A 12 -19.82 5.87 24.63
C ASP A 12 -19.66 4.57 25.43
N PHE A 13 -18.46 3.97 25.38
CA PHE A 13 -18.19 2.65 25.97
C PHE A 13 -17.79 2.70 27.46
N TYR A 14 -16.82 3.55 27.81
CA TYR A 14 -16.27 3.67 29.16
C TYR A 14 -17.00 4.72 30.00
N LYS A 15 -17.53 5.77 29.36
CA LYS A 15 -18.30 6.85 30.02
C LYS A 15 -17.53 7.55 31.14
N THR A 16 -16.21 7.63 31.01
CA THR A 16 -15.30 8.36 31.91
C THR A 16 -14.70 9.57 31.19
N GLN A 17 -14.19 10.55 31.94
CA GLN A 17 -13.58 11.78 31.41
C GLN A 17 -12.04 11.72 31.37
N GLU A 18 -11.46 10.52 31.48
CA GLU A 18 -10.01 10.36 31.58
C GLU A 18 -9.27 10.82 30.31
N SER A 19 -8.08 11.41 30.48
CA SER A 19 -7.18 11.78 29.40
C SER A 19 -6.29 10.59 28.95
N ILE A 20 -5.59 10.72 27.82
CA ILE A 20 -4.66 9.67 27.37
C ILE A 20 -3.50 9.51 28.36
N GLU A 21 -3.00 10.63 28.90
CA GLU A 21 -1.96 10.68 29.93
C GLU A 21 -2.39 9.89 31.17
N GLU A 22 -3.63 10.08 31.64
CA GLU A 22 -4.19 9.35 32.79
C GLU A 22 -4.38 7.85 32.49
N ILE A 23 -4.80 7.51 31.26
CA ILE A 23 -4.91 6.11 30.82
C ILE A 23 -3.55 5.42 30.86
N LEU A 24 -2.47 6.10 30.42
CA LEU A 24 -1.13 5.54 30.22
C LEU A 24 -0.17 5.70 31.41
N ASP A 25 -0.54 6.46 32.45
CA ASP A 25 0.32 6.72 33.60
C ASP A 25 0.90 5.42 34.21
N ASN A 26 2.23 5.30 34.20
CA ASN A 26 3.00 4.14 34.65
C ASN A 26 2.63 2.78 34.00
N LYS A 27 1.99 2.80 32.82
CA LYS A 27 1.45 1.59 32.15
C LYS A 27 2.07 1.27 30.80
N ALA A 28 2.65 2.25 30.11
CA ALA A 28 3.35 2.01 28.85
C ALA A 28 4.74 1.38 29.11
N ASP A 29 4.97 0.17 28.59
CA ASP A 29 6.21 -0.60 28.68
C ASP A 29 6.50 -1.44 27.42
N GLU A 30 7.61 -2.18 27.39
CA GLU A 30 8.01 -3.01 26.22
C GLU A 30 6.95 -4.08 25.86
N ASN A 31 6.26 -4.66 26.85
CA ASN A 31 5.18 -5.63 26.59
C ASN A 31 4.01 -4.97 25.88
N SER A 32 3.62 -3.77 26.31
CA SER A 32 2.57 -2.99 25.66
C SER A 32 2.92 -2.58 24.24
N LEU A 33 4.19 -2.23 23.97
CA LEU A 33 4.67 -1.97 22.61
C LEU A 33 4.63 -3.25 21.75
N THR A 34 5.00 -4.39 22.33
CA THR A 34 4.99 -5.68 21.63
C THR A 34 3.56 -6.12 21.30
N LEU A 35 2.62 -5.89 22.21
CA LEU A 35 1.19 -6.07 21.95
C LEU A 35 0.68 -5.15 20.84
N LEU A 36 1.01 -3.86 20.90
CA LEU A 36 0.62 -2.88 19.88
C LEU A 36 1.17 -3.27 18.49
N SER A 37 2.44 -3.69 18.44
CA SER A 37 3.09 -4.25 17.26
C SER A 37 2.40 -5.51 16.74
N SER A 38 1.98 -6.40 17.65
CA SER A 38 1.27 -7.62 17.30
C SER A 38 -0.12 -7.35 16.77
N LEU A 39 -0.77 -6.25 17.16
CA LEU A 39 -2.11 -5.86 16.68
C LEU A 39 -2.09 -5.09 15.37
N SER A 40 -0.92 -4.56 14.98
CA SER A 40 -0.75 -3.63 13.86
C SER A 40 -0.25 -4.30 12.58
N PHE A 41 0.05 -5.60 12.58
CA PHE A 41 0.74 -6.21 11.45
C PHE A 41 -0.20 -6.76 10.38
N LYS A 42 -1.26 -7.48 10.75
CA LYS A 42 -2.21 -8.13 9.82
C LYS A 42 -3.62 -7.63 10.05
N HIS A 43 -4.40 -7.54 8.97
CA HIS A 43 -5.77 -7.01 9.05
C HIS A 43 -6.71 -7.86 9.92
N HIS A 44 -6.50 -9.17 10.01
CA HIS A 44 -7.36 -10.04 10.82
C HIS A 44 -7.16 -9.86 12.33
N GLN A 45 -6.05 -9.25 12.77
CA GLN A 45 -5.76 -9.06 14.20
C GLN A 45 -6.75 -8.12 14.88
N ALA A 46 -7.31 -7.16 14.12
CA ALA A 46 -8.39 -6.30 14.60
C ALA A 46 -9.64 -7.12 14.97
N LYS A 47 -9.96 -8.17 14.19
CA LYS A 47 -11.07 -9.08 14.48
C LYS A 47 -10.80 -9.90 15.74
N VAL A 48 -9.60 -10.45 15.88
CA VAL A 48 -9.19 -11.21 17.08
C VAL A 48 -9.25 -10.33 18.34
N PHE A 49 -8.77 -9.09 18.26
CA PHE A 49 -8.81 -8.14 19.38
C PHE A 49 -10.24 -7.71 19.74
N LYS A 50 -11.10 -7.54 18.73
CA LYS A 50 -12.53 -7.29 18.90
C LYS A 50 -13.23 -8.45 19.62
N GLU A 51 -12.99 -9.69 19.19
CA GLU A 51 -13.53 -10.90 19.84
C GLU A 51 -13.04 -11.01 21.29
N TRP A 52 -11.75 -10.78 21.54
CA TRP A 52 -11.21 -10.69 22.89
C TRP A 52 -11.92 -9.63 23.73
N SER A 53 -12.14 -8.43 23.18
CA SER A 53 -12.78 -7.30 23.87
C SER A 53 -14.24 -7.60 24.22
N ILE A 54 -14.99 -8.23 23.31
CA ILE A 54 -16.35 -8.72 23.58
C ILE A 54 -16.34 -9.70 24.76
N SER A 55 -15.41 -10.65 24.77
CA SER A 55 -15.36 -11.70 25.78
C SER A 55 -14.88 -11.23 27.17
N ARG A 56 -14.09 -10.15 27.25
CA ARG A 56 -13.39 -9.73 28.48
C ARG A 56 -13.82 -8.36 29.02
N LEU A 57 -14.29 -7.45 28.18
CA LEU A 57 -14.58 -6.06 28.56
C LEU A 57 -16.07 -5.74 28.66
N ALA A 58 -16.94 -6.51 27.99
CA ALA A 58 -18.38 -6.29 28.03
C ALA A 58 -18.97 -6.71 29.39
N ASN A 59 -19.43 -5.75 30.18
CA ASN A 59 -20.06 -6.04 31.48
C ASN A 59 -21.59 -6.19 31.39
N ASN A 60 -22.19 -5.81 30.26
CA ASN A 60 -23.64 -5.87 30.03
C ASN A 60 -23.97 -5.96 28.53
N LYS A 61 -25.25 -6.25 28.23
CA LYS A 61 -25.74 -6.39 26.84
C LYS A 61 -25.55 -5.15 25.97
N SER A 62 -25.63 -3.95 26.55
CA SER A 62 -25.45 -2.71 25.79
C SER A 62 -23.99 -2.52 25.37
N GLN A 63 -23.04 -2.78 26.25
CA GLN A 63 -21.61 -2.77 25.93
C GLN A 63 -21.24 -3.86 24.92
N GLN A 64 -21.82 -5.05 25.07
CA GLN A 64 -21.65 -6.12 24.09
C GLN A 64 -22.11 -5.68 22.70
N GLN A 65 -23.31 -5.09 22.59
CA GLN A 65 -23.85 -4.60 21.31
C GLN A 65 -22.97 -3.50 20.69
N LEU A 66 -22.45 -2.58 21.50
CA LEU A 66 -21.51 -1.55 21.03
C LEU A 66 -20.25 -2.19 20.44
N LEU A 67 -19.64 -3.13 21.17
CA LEU A 67 -18.46 -3.85 20.72
C LEU A 67 -18.74 -4.70 19.47
N GLU A 68 -19.92 -5.29 19.31
CA GLU A 68 -20.27 -6.04 18.10
C GLU A 68 -20.40 -5.13 16.86
N GLN A 69 -20.93 -3.92 17.04
CA GLN A 69 -21.20 -2.97 15.95
C GLN A 69 -20.00 -2.12 15.53
N HIS A 70 -19.05 -1.90 16.43
CA HIS A 70 -17.92 -0.99 16.21
C HIS A 70 -16.58 -1.76 16.17
N THR A 71 -15.52 -1.07 15.75
CA THR A 71 -14.14 -1.56 15.83
C THR A 71 -13.35 -0.68 16.79
N PRO A 72 -12.42 -1.24 17.58
CA PRO A 72 -11.65 -0.43 18.52
C PRO A 72 -10.67 0.51 17.81
N TYR A 73 -10.10 0.15 16.65
CA TYR A 73 -9.08 0.96 15.99
C TYR A 73 -9.08 0.81 14.46
N GLY A 74 -8.66 1.88 13.78
CA GLY A 74 -8.19 1.86 12.38
C GLY A 74 -6.67 1.97 12.27
N ARG A 75 -6.14 2.02 11.05
CA ARG A 75 -4.67 2.11 10.84
C ARG A 75 -4.08 3.46 11.29
N LEU A 76 -4.81 4.56 11.10
CA LEU A 76 -4.38 5.87 11.61
C LEU A 76 -4.32 5.87 13.14
N GLN A 77 -5.33 5.29 13.80
CA GLN A 77 -5.34 5.12 15.26
C GLN A 77 -4.14 4.31 15.76
N ILE A 78 -3.72 3.26 15.04
CA ILE A 78 -2.48 2.52 15.38
C ILE A 78 -1.28 3.45 15.40
N TRP A 79 -1.07 4.25 14.35
CA TRP A 79 0.09 5.12 14.25
C TRP A 79 0.08 6.22 15.32
N THR A 80 -1.09 6.80 15.62
CA THR A 80 -1.24 7.77 16.71
C THR A 80 -1.01 7.11 18.07
N CYS A 81 -1.53 5.91 18.29
CA CYS A 81 -1.32 5.13 19.51
C CYS A 81 0.17 4.87 19.77
N TRP A 82 0.95 4.55 18.72
CA TRP A 82 2.41 4.43 18.83
C TRP A 82 3.07 5.69 19.39
N LYS A 83 2.66 6.88 18.94
CA LYS A 83 3.21 8.15 19.46
C LYS A 83 2.88 8.32 20.95
N HIS A 84 1.66 8.04 21.38
CA HIS A 84 1.30 8.14 22.79
C HIS A 84 2.01 7.12 23.68
N TYR A 85 2.11 5.86 23.26
CA TYR A 85 2.83 4.84 24.02
C TYR A 85 4.33 5.14 24.12
N LEU A 86 4.96 5.58 23.03
CA LEU A 86 6.37 5.96 23.04
C LEU A 86 6.61 7.22 23.87
N SER A 87 5.72 8.22 23.82
CA SER A 87 5.90 9.45 24.60
C SER A 87 5.77 9.22 26.11
N HIS A 88 5.00 8.20 26.53
CA HIS A 88 4.76 7.81 27.92
C HIS A 88 5.56 6.57 28.37
N LEU A 89 6.48 6.07 27.55
CA LEU A 89 7.17 4.82 27.84
C LEU A 89 7.97 4.90 29.14
N ASN A 90 7.73 3.94 30.03
CA ASN A 90 8.44 3.86 31.30
C ASN A 90 9.81 3.21 31.13
N GLN A 91 10.79 3.70 31.90
CA GLN A 91 12.12 3.07 31.95
C GLN A 91 12.12 1.73 32.71
N LYS A 92 11.10 1.48 33.53
CA LYS A 92 10.93 0.24 34.29
C LYS A 92 9.72 -0.53 33.74
N PRO A 93 9.78 -1.88 33.70
CA PRO A 93 8.64 -2.70 33.32
C PRO A 93 7.42 -2.39 34.19
N SER A 94 6.24 -2.36 33.57
CA SER A 94 4.99 -2.25 34.30
C SER A 94 4.76 -3.52 35.13
N GLN A 95 4.09 -3.40 36.28
CA GLN A 95 3.62 -4.56 37.04
C GLN A 95 2.27 -5.10 36.50
N GLN A 96 1.77 -4.55 35.39
CA GLN A 96 0.51 -4.95 34.80
C GLN A 96 0.55 -6.39 34.28
N SER A 97 -0.58 -7.08 34.44
CA SER A 97 -0.81 -8.31 33.71
C SER A 97 -1.01 -8.02 32.22
N LEU A 98 -0.77 -9.00 31.36
CA LEU A 98 -1.03 -8.87 29.92
C LEU A 98 -2.49 -8.45 29.62
N GLN A 99 -3.44 -8.94 30.42
CA GLN A 99 -4.85 -8.60 30.25
C GLN A 99 -5.11 -7.12 30.58
N ASP A 100 -4.43 -6.58 31.61
CA ASP A 100 -4.51 -5.16 31.94
C ASP A 100 -3.85 -4.30 30.86
N SER A 101 -2.74 -4.75 30.25
CA SER A 101 -2.11 -4.07 29.12
C SER A 101 -3.02 -4.05 27.89
N LEU A 102 -3.69 -5.16 27.55
CA LEU A 102 -4.69 -5.22 26.47
C LEU A 102 -5.88 -4.31 26.74
N ALA A 103 -6.38 -4.26 27.99
CA ALA A 103 -7.46 -3.38 28.38
C ALA A 103 -7.05 -1.89 28.33
N THR A 104 -5.80 -1.60 28.68
CA THR A 104 -5.20 -0.25 28.55
C THR A 104 -5.12 0.16 27.08
N LEU A 105 -4.61 -0.72 26.20
CA LEU A 105 -4.60 -0.50 24.74
C LEU A 105 -6.00 -0.24 24.19
N HIS A 106 -6.99 -1.04 24.57
CA HIS A 106 -8.38 -0.85 24.15
C HIS A 106 -8.92 0.52 24.58
N ARG A 107 -8.69 0.92 25.84
CA ARG A 107 -9.06 2.25 26.35
C ARG A 107 -8.39 3.38 25.57
N THR A 108 -7.08 3.28 25.33
CA THR A 108 -6.33 4.28 24.57
C THR A 108 -6.88 4.42 23.16
N PHE A 109 -7.14 3.32 22.45
CA PHE A 109 -7.74 3.37 21.12
C PHE A 109 -9.11 4.05 21.11
N CYS A 110 -10.01 3.66 22.03
CA CYS A 110 -11.32 4.30 22.14
C CYS A 110 -11.19 5.81 22.43
N LYS A 111 -10.19 6.20 23.22
CA LYS A 111 -9.97 7.61 23.57
C LYS A 111 -9.44 8.42 22.39
N LEU A 112 -8.57 7.83 21.58
CA LEU A 112 -8.13 8.44 20.31
C LEU A 112 -9.31 8.66 19.36
N ASN A 113 -10.28 7.76 19.37
CA ASN A 113 -11.49 7.89 18.55
C ASN A 113 -12.38 9.05 19.00
N ASP A 114 -12.41 9.40 20.30
CA ASP A 114 -13.19 10.55 20.80
C ASP A 114 -12.83 11.87 20.10
N SER A 115 -11.55 12.03 19.74
CA SER A 115 -11.00 13.21 19.04
C SER A 115 -11.02 13.09 17.52
N ASP A 116 -11.43 11.95 16.96
CA ASP A 116 -11.31 11.68 15.53
C ASP A 116 -12.37 12.48 14.73
N GLY A 117 -11.91 13.34 13.82
CA GLY A 117 -12.76 14.08 12.88
C GLY A 117 -13.31 15.44 13.34
N GLU A 118 -13.17 15.87 14.60
CA GLU A 118 -13.74 17.16 15.05
C GLU A 118 -12.99 18.40 14.53
N GLN A 119 -11.76 18.25 13.98
CA GLN A 119 -10.93 19.38 13.52
C GLN A 119 -10.47 19.33 12.05
N GLN A 120 -10.68 18.19 11.36
CA GLN A 120 -10.10 17.95 10.04
C GLN A 120 -11.06 18.26 8.87
N HIS A 121 -10.50 18.68 7.73
CA HIS A 121 -11.27 18.88 6.50
C HIS A 121 -11.86 17.54 6.04
N PRO A 122 -13.20 17.37 5.91
CA PRO A 122 -13.83 16.07 5.71
C PRO A 122 -13.31 15.28 4.50
N GLN A 123 -13.05 15.98 3.39
CA GLN A 123 -12.51 15.37 2.17
C GLN A 123 -11.09 14.86 2.40
N GLN A 124 -10.22 15.66 2.99
CA GLN A 124 -8.84 15.26 3.26
C GLN A 124 -8.79 14.12 4.28
N TYR A 125 -9.59 14.16 5.35
CA TYR A 125 -9.70 13.07 6.31
C TYR A 125 -10.13 11.76 5.62
N PHE A 126 -11.13 11.82 4.75
CA PHE A 126 -11.57 10.65 3.97
C PHE A 126 -10.45 10.11 3.06
N LEU A 127 -9.73 10.97 2.35
CA LEU A 127 -8.63 10.57 1.47
C LEU A 127 -7.45 9.97 2.26
N THR A 128 -7.08 10.59 3.39
CA THR A 128 -6.03 10.08 4.28
C THR A 128 -6.40 8.73 4.86
N THR A 129 -7.64 8.60 5.34
CA THR A 129 -8.16 7.35 5.90
C THR A 129 -8.18 6.24 4.86
N THR A 130 -8.78 6.47 3.69
CA THR A 130 -8.87 5.46 2.63
C THR A 130 -7.51 5.07 2.07
N THR A 131 -6.58 6.03 1.94
CA THR A 131 -5.20 5.73 1.51
C THR A 131 -4.44 4.97 2.59
N ALA A 132 -4.59 5.36 3.85
CA ALA A 132 -4.01 4.64 4.97
C ALA A 132 -4.49 3.19 4.95
N PHE A 133 -5.79 2.92 4.78
CA PHE A 133 -6.36 1.56 4.72
C PHE A 133 -5.92 0.74 3.50
N SER A 134 -5.61 1.37 2.36
CA SER A 134 -5.07 0.66 1.20
C SER A 134 -3.74 -0.01 1.54
N ARG A 135 -3.59 -1.30 1.21
CA ARG A 135 -2.39 -2.09 1.50
C ARG A 135 -2.00 -2.88 0.26
N ASP A 136 -0.81 -2.63 -0.27
CA ASP A 136 -0.31 -3.26 -1.50
C ASP A 136 0.09 -4.73 -1.25
N SER A 137 0.02 -5.60 -2.25
CA SER A 137 0.53 -6.97 -2.15
C SER A 137 2.04 -6.92 -2.04
N TRP A 138 2.57 -7.40 -0.92
CA TRP A 138 4.01 -7.44 -0.69
C TRP A 138 4.74 -8.34 -1.69
N GLU A 139 4.09 -9.42 -2.20
CA GLU A 139 4.68 -10.22 -3.27
C GLU A 139 4.86 -9.42 -4.55
N PHE A 140 3.84 -8.66 -4.96
CA PHE A 140 3.93 -7.81 -6.15
C PHE A 140 4.88 -6.63 -5.93
N GLN A 141 4.93 -6.03 -4.74
CA GLN A 141 5.94 -5.01 -4.44
C GLN A 141 7.36 -5.56 -4.63
N PHE A 142 7.65 -6.78 -4.17
CA PHE A 142 8.95 -7.42 -4.37
C PHE A 142 9.24 -7.70 -5.84
N ILE A 143 8.27 -8.24 -6.59
CA ILE A 143 8.41 -8.48 -8.05
C ILE A 143 8.67 -7.16 -8.79
N ARG A 144 7.86 -6.14 -8.51
CA ARG A 144 7.95 -4.80 -9.11
C ARG A 144 9.30 -4.17 -8.81
N ALA A 145 9.79 -4.27 -7.58
CA ALA A 145 11.09 -3.76 -7.18
C ALA A 145 12.23 -4.44 -7.94
N LYS A 146 12.20 -5.77 -8.11
CA LYS A 146 13.21 -6.49 -8.90
C LYS A 146 13.18 -6.07 -10.37
N LYS A 147 12.00 -6.08 -10.98
CA LYS A 147 11.82 -5.75 -12.40
C LYS A 147 12.23 -4.31 -12.71
N ILE A 148 11.88 -3.37 -11.84
CA ILE A 148 12.16 -1.95 -12.05
C ILE A 148 13.60 -1.61 -11.63
N PHE A 149 14.02 -1.92 -10.41
CA PHE A 149 15.30 -1.43 -9.88
C PHE A 149 16.49 -2.34 -10.18
N LEU A 150 16.32 -3.66 -10.22
CA LEU A 150 17.45 -4.59 -10.40
C LEU A 150 17.64 -5.02 -11.86
N GLU A 151 16.55 -5.22 -12.60
CA GLU A 151 16.62 -5.74 -13.98
C GLU A 151 16.67 -4.63 -15.04
N ASN A 152 16.13 -3.44 -14.75
CA ASN A 152 16.13 -2.32 -15.69
C ASN A 152 17.49 -1.61 -15.70
N LYS A 153 18.23 -1.76 -16.80
CA LYS A 153 19.58 -1.19 -16.97
C LYS A 153 19.63 0.33 -16.90
N THR A 154 18.53 1.02 -17.24
CA THR A 154 18.46 2.49 -17.16
C THR A 154 18.63 2.97 -15.72
N LEU A 155 18.24 2.16 -14.73
CA LEU A 155 18.35 2.54 -13.32
C LEU A 155 19.71 2.23 -12.67
N ALA A 156 20.62 1.55 -13.37
CA ALA A 156 21.90 1.10 -12.81
C ALA A 156 22.77 2.22 -12.17
N PRO A 157 22.85 3.45 -12.72
CA PRO A 157 23.58 4.53 -12.08
C PRO A 157 22.98 4.90 -10.71
N TYR A 158 21.65 5.00 -10.61
CA TYR A 158 20.97 5.35 -9.36
C TYR A 158 21.07 4.25 -8.32
N ILE A 159 21.13 2.98 -8.76
CA ILE A 159 21.40 1.86 -7.87
C ILE A 159 22.83 1.95 -7.34
N SER A 160 23.81 2.27 -8.17
CA SER A 160 25.21 2.43 -7.74
C SER A 160 25.36 3.54 -6.69
N ASP A 161 24.62 4.64 -6.83
CA ASP A 161 24.60 5.74 -5.87
C ASP A 161 23.92 5.32 -4.55
N PHE A 162 22.83 4.57 -4.60
CA PHE A 162 22.22 3.96 -3.41
C PHE A 162 23.21 3.06 -2.66
N GLU A 163 23.87 2.15 -3.38
CA GLU A 163 24.81 1.21 -2.80
C GLU A 163 26.01 1.91 -2.18
N SER A 164 26.49 2.98 -2.81
CA SER A 164 27.57 3.82 -2.30
C SER A 164 27.16 4.63 -1.08
N HIS A 165 25.96 5.22 -1.09
CA HIS A 165 25.46 6.06 0.01
C HIS A 165 25.16 5.26 1.27
N TYR A 166 24.48 4.13 1.13
CA TYR A 166 24.06 3.29 2.27
C TYR A 166 25.06 2.18 2.60
N ASN A 167 26.09 1.97 1.78
CA ASN A 167 27.06 0.88 1.92
C ASN A 167 26.40 -0.51 2.02
N ILE A 168 25.30 -0.69 1.27
CA ILE A 168 24.49 -1.90 1.23
C ILE A 168 24.12 -2.17 -0.22
N LYS A 169 24.36 -3.39 -0.72
CA LYS A 169 23.92 -3.77 -2.07
C LYS A 169 22.40 -3.77 -2.15
N LEU A 170 21.83 -3.27 -3.24
CA LEU A 170 20.37 -3.19 -3.36
C LEU A 170 19.72 -4.58 -3.37
N VAL A 171 20.39 -5.57 -3.96
CA VAL A 171 19.93 -6.97 -3.93
C VAL A 171 19.86 -7.51 -2.50
N ASP A 172 20.83 -7.16 -1.65
CA ASP A 172 20.86 -7.60 -0.24
C ASP A 172 19.74 -6.92 0.55
N TYR A 173 19.60 -5.60 0.38
CA TYR A 173 18.51 -4.82 0.98
C TYR A 173 17.16 -5.46 0.66
N LEU A 174 16.84 -5.64 -0.62
CA LEU A 174 15.52 -6.07 -1.06
C LEU A 174 15.19 -7.50 -0.58
N ASN A 175 16.14 -8.42 -0.66
CA ASN A 175 15.91 -9.80 -0.20
C ASN A 175 15.83 -9.91 1.33
N ILE A 176 16.55 -9.08 2.09
CA ILE A 176 16.41 -9.03 3.55
C ILE A 176 15.05 -8.44 3.94
N ILE A 177 14.60 -7.36 3.31
CA ILE A 177 13.23 -6.84 3.55
C ILE A 177 12.20 -7.93 3.24
N TYR A 178 12.35 -8.65 2.12
CA TYR A 178 11.47 -9.75 1.77
C TYR A 178 11.48 -10.86 2.84
N LEU A 179 12.64 -11.22 3.38
CA LEU A 179 12.76 -12.15 4.51
C LEU A 179 11.97 -11.64 5.73
N MET A 180 12.13 -10.37 6.12
CA MET A 180 11.43 -9.81 7.28
C MET A 180 9.91 -9.89 7.10
N VAL A 181 9.41 -9.48 5.92
CA VAL A 181 7.99 -9.56 5.58
C VAL A 181 7.50 -11.01 5.67
N ASN A 182 8.21 -11.97 5.07
CA ASN A 182 7.85 -13.39 5.12
C ASN A 182 7.78 -13.92 6.55
N ILE A 183 8.78 -13.61 7.40
CA ILE A 183 8.80 -14.07 8.80
C ILE A 183 7.48 -13.69 9.50
N TYR A 184 7.07 -12.43 9.42
CA TYR A 184 5.83 -12.00 10.07
C TYR A 184 4.57 -12.54 9.40
N HIS A 185 4.58 -12.77 8.08
CA HIS A 185 3.49 -13.46 7.42
C HIS A 185 3.38 -14.94 7.80
N LEU A 186 4.47 -15.58 8.24
CA LEU A 186 4.46 -16.96 8.77
C LEU A 186 4.12 -17.05 10.26
N LYS A 187 4.04 -15.94 10.99
CA LYS A 187 3.69 -15.90 12.43
C LYS A 187 2.18 -16.06 12.72
N ASP A 188 1.41 -16.70 11.84
CA ASP A 188 -0.05 -16.88 12.01
C ASP A 188 -0.43 -17.70 13.24
N ASP A 189 0.45 -18.60 13.70
CA ASP A 189 0.19 -19.47 14.85
C ASP A 189 0.54 -18.84 16.21
N ILE A 190 1.01 -17.58 16.24
CA ILE A 190 1.37 -16.91 17.50
C ILE A 190 0.10 -16.37 18.16
N ASP A 191 -0.25 -16.95 19.30
CA ASP A 191 -1.25 -16.37 20.19
C ASP A 191 -0.62 -15.24 20.99
N TYR A 192 -0.62 -14.03 20.44
CA TYR A 192 -0.11 -12.83 21.12
C TYR A 192 -0.97 -12.41 22.32
N LEU A 193 -2.15 -13.01 22.52
CA LEU A 193 -2.95 -12.84 23.74
C LEU A 193 -2.46 -13.78 24.86
N ASN A 194 -1.52 -14.68 24.57
CA ASN A 194 -0.85 -15.54 25.54
C ASN A 194 0.51 -14.93 25.96
N PRO A 195 0.71 -14.62 27.25
CA PRO A 195 1.96 -14.03 27.75
C PRO A 195 3.22 -14.83 27.41
N THR A 196 3.11 -16.16 27.33
CA THR A 196 4.24 -17.05 27.06
C THR A 196 4.71 -17.01 25.61
N GLN A 197 3.91 -16.44 24.71
CA GLN A 197 4.21 -16.37 23.28
C GLN A 197 4.52 -14.95 22.79
N LEU A 198 4.26 -13.92 23.61
CA LEU A 198 4.43 -12.52 23.21
C LEU A 198 5.85 -12.21 22.72
N ASP A 199 6.88 -12.72 23.40
CA ASP A 199 8.28 -12.50 23.03
C ASP A 199 8.63 -13.12 21.66
N ARG A 200 7.92 -14.18 21.25
CA ARG A 200 8.09 -14.78 19.90
C ARG A 200 7.68 -13.80 18.80
N TRP A 201 6.94 -12.74 19.12
CA TRP A 201 6.62 -11.69 18.16
C TRP A 201 7.83 -10.82 17.80
N VAL A 202 8.74 -10.59 18.75
CA VAL A 202 9.96 -9.80 18.56
C VAL A 202 10.86 -10.49 17.53
N LEU A 203 11.53 -9.70 16.70
CA LEU A 203 12.52 -10.19 15.76
C LEU A 203 13.87 -10.31 16.45
N ASP A 204 14.49 -11.48 16.38
CA ASP A 204 15.81 -11.73 16.95
C ASP A 204 16.80 -12.17 15.85
N ILE A 205 17.88 -11.41 15.68
CA ILE A 205 18.93 -11.67 14.70
C ILE A 205 19.59 -13.05 14.90
N ASP A 206 19.88 -13.44 16.15
CA ASP A 206 20.53 -14.72 16.44
C ASP A 206 19.63 -15.88 16.05
N HIS A 207 18.33 -15.77 16.36
CA HIS A 207 17.35 -16.79 15.97
C HIS A 207 17.21 -16.92 14.44
N ILE A 208 17.21 -15.79 13.72
CA ILE A 208 17.13 -15.78 12.26
C ILE A 208 18.38 -16.42 11.66
N CYS A 209 19.58 -16.01 12.09
CA CYS A 209 20.83 -16.54 11.57
C CYS A 209 21.01 -18.04 11.87
N ALA A 210 20.42 -18.54 12.96
CA ALA A 210 20.39 -19.96 13.27
C ALA A 210 19.46 -20.77 12.33
N SER A 211 18.43 -20.12 11.79
CA SER A 211 17.35 -20.79 11.04
C SER A 211 17.40 -20.59 9.53
N VAL A 212 18.05 -19.51 9.08
CA VAL A 212 18.10 -19.08 7.68
C VAL A 212 19.55 -18.83 7.29
N PRO A 213 20.02 -19.32 6.12
CA PRO A 213 21.37 -19.08 5.65
C PRO A 213 21.53 -17.63 5.16
N ILE A 214 21.70 -16.69 6.09
CA ILE A 214 21.88 -15.26 5.80
C ILE A 214 23.13 -14.75 6.50
N ASN A 215 23.85 -13.84 5.84
CA ASN A 215 25.00 -13.20 6.46
C ASN A 215 24.54 -12.26 7.58
N ARG A 216 25.01 -12.52 8.81
CA ARG A 216 24.63 -11.74 10.00
C ARG A 216 24.92 -10.25 9.83
N LYS A 217 26.09 -9.89 9.29
CA LYS A 217 26.48 -8.49 9.11
C LYS A 217 25.52 -7.79 8.16
N THR A 218 25.24 -8.39 7.01
CA THR A 218 24.30 -7.84 6.02
C THR A 218 22.90 -7.67 6.63
N LEU A 219 22.42 -8.66 7.39
CA LEU A 219 21.15 -8.55 8.11
C LEU A 219 21.14 -7.38 9.12
N THR A 220 22.19 -7.25 9.92
CA THR A 220 22.34 -6.15 10.89
C THR A 220 22.42 -4.79 10.19
N ASP A 221 23.16 -4.66 9.09
CA ASP A 221 23.32 -3.41 8.34
C ASP A 221 21.96 -2.96 7.75
N VAL A 222 21.21 -3.88 7.14
CA VAL A 222 19.87 -3.58 6.60
C VAL A 222 18.87 -3.25 7.72
N LEU A 223 18.85 -4.01 8.82
CA LEU A 223 18.00 -3.70 9.96
C LEU A 223 18.35 -2.34 10.58
N GLY A 224 19.64 -2.00 10.66
CA GLY A 224 20.10 -0.69 11.11
C GLY A 224 19.60 0.45 10.22
N LEU A 225 19.55 0.26 8.90
CA LEU A 225 19.03 1.25 7.95
C LEU A 225 17.52 1.53 8.12
N ILE A 226 16.74 0.51 8.48
CA ILE A 226 15.27 0.58 8.55
C ILE A 226 14.73 0.66 9.99
N SER A 227 15.61 0.81 10.97
CA SER A 227 15.21 0.91 12.38
C SER A 227 15.61 2.24 12.99
N SER A 228 14.87 2.62 14.03
CA SER A 228 15.22 3.71 14.94
C SER A 228 15.47 3.14 16.32
N THR A 229 16.31 3.81 17.13
CA THR A 229 16.48 3.38 18.53
C THR A 229 15.24 3.72 19.33
N LEU A 230 15.13 3.13 20.53
CA LEU A 230 14.04 3.46 21.44
C LEU A 230 14.07 4.94 21.83
N GLU A 231 15.26 5.51 22.08
CA GLU A 231 15.44 6.91 22.42
C GLU A 231 15.04 7.84 21.26
N GLU A 232 15.46 7.52 20.03
CA GLU A 232 15.04 8.26 18.84
C GLU A 232 13.52 8.24 18.68
N SER A 233 12.91 7.06 18.87
CA SER A 233 11.46 6.86 18.78
C SER A 233 10.70 7.66 19.83
N GLN A 234 11.16 7.66 21.08
CA GLN A 234 10.57 8.45 22.16
C GLN A 234 10.70 9.95 21.90
N SER A 235 11.88 10.40 21.45
CA SER A 235 12.12 11.81 21.14
C SER A 235 11.19 12.30 20.03
N PHE A 236 11.08 11.54 18.95
CA PHE A 236 10.17 11.83 17.85
C PHE A 236 8.71 11.87 18.30
N ALA A 237 8.28 10.88 19.08
CA ALA A 237 6.91 10.80 19.57
C ALA A 237 6.52 11.99 20.44
N LYS A 238 7.43 12.43 21.33
CA LYS A 238 7.22 13.62 22.19
C LYS A 238 7.20 14.91 21.37
N SER A 239 8.12 15.08 20.43
CA SER A 239 8.24 16.33 19.67
C SER A 239 7.14 16.51 18.62
N THR A 240 6.47 15.43 18.23
CA THR A 240 5.44 15.47 17.18
C THR A 240 4.05 15.15 17.70
N ILE A 241 3.82 15.00 19.01
CA ILE A 241 2.53 14.54 19.56
C ILE A 241 1.36 15.42 19.10
N ASP A 242 1.58 16.73 18.97
CA ASP A 242 0.61 17.73 18.51
C ASP A 242 0.53 17.86 16.98
N GLU A 243 1.31 17.08 16.24
CA GLU A 243 1.29 16.98 14.78
C GLU A 243 0.63 15.64 14.38
N PRO A 244 -0.72 15.55 14.35
CA PRO A 244 -1.44 14.28 14.28
C PRO A 244 -1.12 13.47 13.02
N ASN A 245 -0.67 14.11 11.95
CA ASN A 245 -0.35 13.44 10.69
C ASN A 245 1.16 13.26 10.42
N ASN A 246 2.02 13.66 11.35
CA ASN A 246 3.46 13.42 11.22
C ASN A 246 3.83 12.01 11.71
N PHE A 247 4.08 11.13 10.74
CA PHE A 247 4.54 9.75 10.92
C PHE A 247 5.82 9.46 10.13
N THR A 248 6.61 10.50 9.83
CA THR A 248 7.78 10.42 8.95
C THR A 248 8.81 9.41 9.44
N LEU A 249 9.10 9.37 10.74
CA LEU A 249 10.01 8.38 11.32
C LEU A 249 9.51 6.96 11.06
N PHE A 250 8.25 6.67 11.39
CA PHE A 250 7.67 5.33 11.25
C PHE A 250 7.63 4.87 9.79
N ARG A 251 7.34 5.78 8.85
CA ARG A 251 7.35 5.46 7.41
C ARG A 251 8.75 5.15 6.88
N ASN A 252 9.78 5.80 7.42
CA ASN A 252 11.16 5.65 6.95
C ASN A 252 11.94 4.53 7.64
N ARG A 253 11.61 4.29 8.92
CA ARG A 253 12.23 3.32 9.81
C ARG A 253 11.13 2.56 10.60
N PRO A 254 10.41 1.63 9.95
CA PRO A 254 9.25 0.96 10.55
C PRO A 254 9.61 -0.12 11.58
N PHE A 255 10.85 -0.12 12.08
CA PHE A 255 11.31 -0.96 13.17
C PHE A 255 11.87 -0.12 14.31
N ILE A 256 11.67 -0.60 15.53
CA ILE A 256 12.31 -0.08 16.74
C ILE A 256 13.36 -1.09 17.17
N LYS A 257 14.61 -0.63 17.34
CA LYS A 257 15.69 -1.43 17.90
C LYS A 257 15.53 -1.45 19.42
N LEU A 258 15.22 -2.64 19.97
CA LEU A 258 15.08 -2.88 21.41
C LEU A 258 16.44 -3.21 22.05
N SER A 259 17.29 -3.95 21.32
CA SER A 259 18.66 -4.26 21.71
C SER A 259 19.53 -4.50 20.47
N GLU A 260 20.80 -4.88 20.64
CA GLU A 260 21.70 -5.21 19.51
C GLU A 260 21.18 -6.32 18.60
N THR A 261 20.30 -7.20 19.08
CA THR A 261 19.76 -8.31 18.30
C THR A 261 18.25 -8.28 18.17
N ARG A 262 17.54 -7.50 18.99
CA ARG A 262 16.07 -7.51 19.09
C ARG A 262 15.43 -6.29 18.44
N TYR A 263 14.46 -6.52 17.55
CA TYR A 263 13.75 -5.49 16.79
C TYR A 263 12.25 -5.71 16.83
N LEU A 264 11.49 -4.61 16.84
CA LEU A 264 10.03 -4.63 16.90
C LEU A 264 9.42 -3.83 15.74
N PRO A 265 8.54 -4.40 14.91
CA PRO A 265 7.92 -3.69 13.80
C PRO A 265 6.81 -2.77 14.31
N ILE A 266 6.65 -1.62 13.69
CA ILE A 266 5.63 -0.64 14.09
C ILE A 266 4.26 -1.05 13.52
N GLU A 267 4.16 -1.28 12.21
CA GLU A 267 2.92 -1.63 11.52
C GLU A 267 3.24 -2.38 10.22
N GLY A 268 2.41 -3.37 9.87
CA GLY A 268 2.73 -4.32 8.80
C GLY A 268 2.76 -3.71 7.41
N LYS A 269 1.85 -2.79 7.06
CA LYS A 269 1.89 -2.08 5.78
C LYS A 269 3.17 -1.25 5.65
N LEU A 270 3.61 -0.57 6.71
CA LEU A 270 4.86 0.22 6.67
C LEU A 270 6.09 -0.67 6.43
N VAL A 271 6.12 -1.86 7.03
CA VAL A 271 7.18 -2.85 6.80
C VAL A 271 7.14 -3.37 5.36
N GLU A 272 5.96 -3.65 4.82
CA GLU A 272 5.80 -4.10 3.43
C GLU A 272 6.17 -3.03 2.41
N ASP A 273 5.83 -1.77 2.68
CA ASP A 273 6.16 -0.61 1.84
C ASP A 273 7.69 -0.42 1.67
N LEU A 274 8.51 -1.02 2.54
CA LEU A 274 9.97 -1.06 2.38
C LEU A 274 10.40 -1.71 1.06
N LEU A 275 9.61 -2.65 0.53
CA LEU A 275 9.92 -3.37 -0.70
C LEU A 275 9.95 -2.47 -1.94
N PHE A 276 9.04 -1.50 -2.03
CA PHE A 276 8.90 -0.68 -3.24
C PHE A 276 8.72 0.81 -2.97
N ASN A 277 7.67 1.20 -2.24
CA ASN A 277 7.33 2.62 -2.03
C ASN A 277 8.45 3.35 -1.29
N ASN A 278 8.92 2.81 -0.16
CA ASN A 278 10.00 3.42 0.61
C ASN A 278 11.34 3.37 -0.15
N LEU A 279 11.66 2.23 -0.80
CA LEU A 279 12.87 2.09 -1.60
C LEU A 279 12.96 3.17 -2.69
N TYR A 280 11.85 3.42 -3.39
CA TYR A 280 11.80 4.52 -4.34
C TYR A 280 12.23 5.85 -3.70
N TYR A 281 11.69 6.20 -2.52
CA TYR A 281 12.00 7.47 -1.88
C TYR A 281 13.44 7.50 -1.36
N LYS A 282 13.96 6.38 -0.84
CA LYS A 282 15.37 6.26 -0.43
C LYS A 282 16.34 6.56 -1.57
N ILE A 283 16.00 6.18 -2.81
CA ILE A 283 16.79 6.49 -4.00
C ILE A 283 16.51 7.93 -4.45
N LYS A 284 15.23 8.32 -4.57
CA LYS A 284 14.82 9.65 -5.00
C LYS A 284 15.49 10.74 -4.18
N ASP A 285 15.56 10.58 -2.87
CA ASP A 285 16.03 11.60 -1.95
C ASP A 285 17.55 11.80 -1.99
N LEU A 286 18.29 10.93 -2.71
CA LEU A 286 19.67 11.19 -3.12
C LEU A 286 19.77 12.27 -4.20
N TYR A 287 18.65 12.62 -4.84
CA TYR A 287 18.57 13.61 -5.92
C TYR A 287 17.57 14.71 -5.60
N VAL A 288 18.06 15.89 -5.26
CA VAL A 288 17.21 17.05 -4.96
C VAL A 288 16.70 17.69 -6.25
N GLY A 289 15.39 17.95 -6.34
CA GLY A 289 14.77 18.70 -7.43
C GLY A 289 14.34 17.86 -8.64
N LYS A 290 14.30 18.48 -9.82
CA LYS A 290 14.06 17.76 -11.09
C LYS A 290 15.32 16.98 -11.45
N SER A 291 15.35 15.72 -11.05
CA SER A 291 16.45 14.80 -11.36
C SER A 291 16.11 13.94 -12.58
N PRO A 292 17.10 13.61 -13.44
CA PRO A 292 16.98 12.57 -14.46
C PRO A 292 16.41 11.25 -13.94
N PHE A 293 16.59 10.95 -12.64
CA PHE A 293 16.00 9.80 -11.97
C PHE A 293 14.48 9.71 -12.17
N MET A 294 13.76 10.83 -12.12
CA MET A 294 12.30 10.83 -12.21
C MET A 294 11.82 10.36 -13.60
N ASP A 295 12.53 10.80 -14.65
CA ASP A 295 12.20 10.45 -16.03
C ASP A 295 12.59 9.00 -16.32
N ASP A 296 13.78 8.59 -15.90
CA ASP A 296 14.26 7.21 -16.05
C ASP A 296 13.42 6.20 -15.27
N PHE A 297 13.03 6.55 -14.03
CA PHE A 297 12.09 5.74 -13.25
C PHE A 297 10.72 5.67 -13.92
N GLY A 298 10.25 6.78 -14.52
CA GLY A 298 9.03 6.82 -15.31
C GLY A 298 9.03 5.78 -16.44
N GLY A 299 10.08 5.79 -17.26
CA GLY A 299 10.25 4.83 -18.34
C GLY A 299 10.40 3.38 -17.86
N ALA A 300 11.12 3.15 -16.75
CA ALA A 300 11.26 1.82 -16.16
C ALA A 300 9.93 1.27 -15.61
N PHE A 301 9.12 2.13 -14.98
CA PHE A 301 7.80 1.79 -14.48
C PHE A 301 6.82 1.47 -15.61
N GLU A 302 6.82 2.27 -16.68
CA GLU A 302 6.01 2.02 -17.88
C GLU A 302 6.39 0.69 -18.54
N THR A 303 7.69 0.45 -18.72
CA THR A 303 8.21 -0.82 -19.26
C THR A 303 7.72 -2.02 -18.45
N TYR A 304 7.73 -1.94 -17.11
CA TYR A 304 7.21 -2.99 -16.25
C TYR A 304 5.73 -3.27 -16.52
N ALA A 305 4.89 -2.24 -16.50
CA ALA A 305 3.45 -2.38 -16.67
C ALA A 305 3.08 -2.89 -18.09
N VAL A 306 3.75 -2.40 -19.14
CA VAL A 306 3.56 -2.86 -20.52
C VAL A 306 3.97 -4.33 -20.67
N ASN A 307 5.12 -4.73 -20.12
CA ASN A 307 5.57 -6.12 -20.19
C ASN A 307 4.64 -7.08 -19.45
N LEU A 308 4.14 -6.69 -18.28
CA LEU A 308 3.16 -7.48 -17.53
C LEU A 308 1.85 -7.60 -18.31
N SER A 309 1.41 -6.52 -18.96
CA SER A 309 0.22 -6.51 -19.82
C SER A 309 0.38 -7.47 -20.99
N ASN A 310 1.49 -7.38 -21.72
CA ASN A 310 1.79 -8.27 -22.84
C ASN A 310 1.75 -9.74 -22.41
N THR A 311 2.31 -10.04 -21.23
CA THR A 311 2.27 -11.39 -20.65
C THR A 311 0.83 -11.85 -20.41
N ALA A 312 0.02 -11.05 -19.71
CA ALA A 312 -1.37 -11.40 -19.38
C ALA A 312 -2.26 -11.56 -20.62
N PHE A 313 -2.15 -10.67 -21.61
CA PHE A 313 -2.97 -10.73 -22.83
C PHE A 313 -2.48 -11.77 -23.85
N SER A 314 -1.24 -12.25 -23.74
CA SER A 314 -0.70 -13.26 -24.66
C SER A 314 -1.40 -14.63 -24.57
N GLU A 315 -2.01 -14.94 -23.43
CA GLU A 315 -2.85 -16.13 -23.22
C GLU A 315 -4.26 -15.99 -23.84
N LYS A 316 -4.62 -14.77 -24.28
CA LYS A 316 -5.96 -14.41 -24.78
C LYS A 316 -5.92 -13.81 -26.19
N LYS A 317 -4.99 -14.26 -27.03
CA LYS A 317 -4.82 -13.77 -28.41
C LYS A 317 -6.05 -13.95 -29.31
N ASP A 318 -6.89 -14.94 -29.00
CA ASP A 318 -8.13 -15.17 -29.75
C ASP A 318 -9.22 -14.15 -29.39
N GLN A 319 -9.12 -13.53 -28.20
CA GLN A 319 -10.09 -12.57 -27.68
C GLN A 319 -9.61 -11.12 -27.85
N TYR A 320 -8.30 -10.88 -27.74
CA TYR A 320 -7.74 -9.53 -27.77
C TYR A 320 -6.62 -9.37 -28.79
N LYS A 321 -6.56 -8.17 -29.37
CA LYS A 321 -5.43 -7.69 -30.15
C LYS A 321 -4.73 -6.57 -29.41
N ILE A 322 -3.45 -6.78 -29.11
CA ILE A 322 -2.57 -5.77 -28.53
C ILE A 322 -2.09 -4.82 -29.64
N ILE A 323 -2.26 -3.52 -29.40
CA ILE A 323 -1.74 -2.44 -30.24
C ILE A 323 -0.71 -1.69 -29.37
N PRO A 324 0.60 -1.86 -29.62
CA PRO A 324 1.64 -1.21 -28.84
C PRO A 324 1.72 0.30 -29.15
N GLU A 325 2.47 1.05 -28.34
CA GLU A 325 2.76 2.45 -28.62
C GLU A 325 3.41 2.63 -30.01
N PHE A 326 2.99 3.66 -30.75
CA PHE A 326 3.56 4.02 -32.05
C PHE A 326 3.63 5.54 -32.26
N PRO A 327 4.63 6.02 -33.01
CA PRO A 327 4.72 7.41 -33.39
C PRO A 327 3.70 7.78 -34.48
N PHE A 328 3.13 8.98 -34.42
CA PHE A 328 2.25 9.52 -35.44
C PHE A 328 2.32 11.06 -35.57
N GLY A 329 1.88 11.59 -36.71
CA GLY A 329 1.77 13.03 -36.96
C GLY A 329 3.07 13.78 -37.24
N LYS A 330 2.94 15.10 -37.48
CA LYS A 330 4.05 16.07 -37.63
C LYS A 330 3.71 17.32 -36.79
N PRO A 331 4.54 17.74 -35.81
CA PRO A 331 5.73 17.05 -35.31
C PRO A 331 5.39 15.64 -34.78
N GLN A 332 6.38 14.75 -34.73
CA GLN A 332 6.22 13.37 -34.29
C GLN A 332 5.72 13.35 -32.84
N ARG A 333 4.55 12.75 -32.63
CA ARG A 333 3.92 12.52 -31.33
C ARG A 333 3.86 11.02 -31.10
N MET A 334 3.73 10.60 -29.84
CA MET A 334 3.48 9.20 -29.52
C MET A 334 2.00 8.96 -29.24
N SER A 335 1.51 7.79 -29.62
CA SER A 335 0.22 7.25 -29.18
C SER A 335 0.20 7.05 -27.66
N PRO A 336 -0.94 6.68 -27.07
CA PRO A 336 -0.95 6.13 -25.71
C PRO A 336 -0.06 4.89 -25.58
N ASP A 337 0.34 4.60 -24.34
CA ASP A 337 1.37 3.61 -24.01
C ASP A 337 0.98 2.17 -24.41
N LEU A 338 -0.31 1.83 -24.29
CA LEU A 338 -0.85 0.53 -24.68
C LEU A 338 -2.33 0.63 -25.07
N MET A 339 -2.74 -0.08 -26.12
CA MET A 339 -4.14 -0.18 -26.52
C MET A 339 -4.53 -1.65 -26.73
N ILE A 340 -5.68 -2.04 -26.21
CA ILE A 340 -6.21 -3.41 -26.29
C ILE A 340 -7.53 -3.38 -27.06
N SER A 341 -7.55 -3.97 -28.26
CA SER A 341 -8.79 -4.13 -29.01
C SER A 341 -9.47 -5.45 -28.67
N CYS A 342 -10.77 -5.40 -28.41
CA CYS A 342 -11.66 -6.55 -28.30
C CYS A 342 -12.57 -6.58 -29.54
N PRO A 343 -12.28 -7.43 -30.55
CA PRO A 343 -13.05 -7.48 -31.77
C PRO A 343 -14.52 -7.85 -31.54
N GLU A 344 -14.79 -8.77 -30.62
CA GLU A 344 -16.13 -9.25 -30.27
C GLU A 344 -17.06 -8.10 -29.84
N ASN A 345 -16.56 -7.21 -28.98
CA ASN A 345 -17.32 -6.06 -28.47
C ASN A 345 -17.16 -4.80 -29.33
N ASN A 346 -16.45 -4.90 -30.46
CA ASN A 346 -16.08 -3.77 -31.30
C ASN A 346 -15.49 -2.59 -30.49
N SER A 347 -14.65 -2.90 -29.50
CA SER A 347 -14.14 -1.95 -28.51
C SER A 347 -12.61 -1.86 -28.49
N VAL A 348 -12.11 -0.76 -27.94
CA VAL A 348 -10.68 -0.53 -27.66
C VAL A 348 -10.55 0.09 -26.27
N THR A 349 -9.81 -0.59 -25.39
CA THR A 349 -9.37 -0.02 -24.11
C THR A 349 -8.00 0.61 -24.30
N VAL A 350 -7.91 1.90 -24.05
CA VAL A 350 -6.72 2.74 -24.17
C VAL A 350 -6.11 2.89 -22.78
N ILE A 351 -4.86 2.49 -22.61
CA ILE A 351 -4.19 2.41 -21.32
C ILE A 351 -3.03 3.41 -21.34
N GLU A 352 -3.09 4.38 -20.44
CA GLU A 352 -2.04 5.38 -20.22
C GLU A 352 -1.41 5.11 -18.85
N ILE A 353 -0.11 4.85 -18.84
CA ILE A 353 0.68 4.48 -17.67
C ILE A 353 1.54 5.68 -17.26
N LYS A 354 1.53 6.03 -15.97
CA LYS A 354 2.37 7.11 -15.42
C LYS A 354 2.91 6.74 -14.06
N SER A 355 4.17 7.03 -13.78
CA SER A 355 4.77 6.87 -12.44
C SER A 355 4.27 7.91 -11.41
N ALA A 356 3.15 8.57 -11.69
CA ALA A 356 2.50 9.55 -10.82
C ALA A 356 2.01 8.91 -9.52
N ARG A 357 1.90 9.75 -8.49
CA ARG A 357 1.58 9.37 -7.09
C ARG A 357 0.75 10.46 -6.46
N VAL A 358 0.10 10.21 -5.34
CA VAL A 358 -0.41 11.28 -4.46
C VAL A 358 0.77 12.07 -3.85
N LEU A 359 0.62 13.38 -3.64
CA LEU A 359 1.62 14.20 -2.94
C LEU A 359 1.64 13.87 -1.43
N ASP A 360 2.83 13.73 -0.84
CA ASP A 360 2.95 13.47 0.60
C ASP A 360 2.29 14.55 1.46
N ARG A 361 2.26 15.80 0.96
CA ARG A 361 1.57 16.96 1.56
C ARG A 361 0.08 16.73 1.83
N VAL A 362 -0.59 15.91 1.01
CA VAL A 362 -1.99 15.53 1.25
C VAL A 362 -2.15 14.82 2.59
N PHE A 363 -1.11 14.10 3.02
CA PHE A 363 -1.14 13.37 4.28
C PHE A 363 -0.47 14.15 5.40
N SER A 364 0.59 14.92 5.15
CA SER A 364 1.37 15.55 6.23
C SER A 364 0.85 16.91 6.69
N THR A 365 0.07 17.61 5.87
CA THR A 365 -0.33 19.00 6.11
C THR A 365 -1.84 19.11 6.18
N GLU A 366 -2.41 19.63 7.26
CA GLU A 366 -3.86 19.83 7.35
C GLU A 366 -4.36 20.96 6.43
N ARG A 367 -5.53 20.76 5.83
CA ARG A 367 -6.23 21.73 4.96
C ARG A 367 -5.44 22.17 3.72
N ASP A 368 -4.76 21.21 3.08
CA ASP A 368 -3.96 21.45 1.87
C ASP A 368 -4.73 21.04 0.60
N ASP A 369 -5.78 21.78 0.29
CA ASP A 369 -6.66 21.52 -0.87
C ASP A 369 -5.89 21.58 -2.19
N GLU A 370 -4.88 22.45 -2.29
CA GLU A 370 -4.00 22.55 -3.46
C GLU A 370 -3.23 21.23 -3.69
N ALA A 371 -2.74 20.59 -2.62
CA ALA A 371 -2.06 19.30 -2.75
C ALA A 371 -3.04 18.18 -3.15
N VAL A 372 -4.29 18.24 -2.70
CA VAL A 372 -5.36 17.30 -3.09
C VAL A 372 -5.67 17.44 -4.57
N ASP A 373 -5.95 18.65 -5.04
CA ASP A 373 -6.26 18.96 -6.43
C ASP A 373 -5.11 18.59 -7.37
N ASN A 374 -3.88 19.00 -7.02
CA ASN A 374 -2.70 18.64 -7.79
C ASN A 374 -2.48 17.12 -7.84
N SER A 375 -2.81 16.39 -6.77
CA SER A 375 -2.72 14.93 -6.74
C SER A 375 -3.74 14.30 -7.66
N PHE A 376 -4.97 14.77 -7.61
CA PHE A 376 -6.05 14.31 -8.47
C PHE A 376 -5.78 14.57 -9.95
N GLU A 377 -5.32 15.78 -10.28
CA GLU A 377 -4.96 16.17 -11.63
C GLU A 377 -3.87 15.27 -12.23
N LYS A 378 -2.80 15.00 -11.47
CA LYS A 378 -1.68 14.19 -11.97
C LYS A 378 -1.94 12.69 -11.98
N THR A 379 -2.76 12.16 -11.07
CA THR A 379 -3.01 10.71 -11.00
C THR A 379 -4.20 10.27 -11.84
N LYS A 380 -5.13 11.18 -12.19
CA LYS A 380 -6.36 10.86 -12.91
C LYS A 380 -6.59 11.71 -14.15
N ALA A 381 -6.80 13.01 -13.97
CA ALA A 381 -7.35 13.86 -15.03
C ALA A 381 -6.41 13.99 -16.23
N ARG A 382 -5.16 14.40 -16.01
CA ARG A 382 -4.20 14.67 -17.09
C ARG A 382 -3.89 13.42 -17.94
N PRO A 383 -3.58 12.24 -17.37
CA PRO A 383 -3.35 11.04 -18.17
C PRO A 383 -4.55 10.69 -19.06
N LEU A 384 -5.77 10.78 -18.53
CA LEU A 384 -7.00 10.47 -19.27
C LEU A 384 -7.29 11.47 -20.39
N ILE A 385 -7.12 12.77 -20.11
CA ILE A 385 -7.27 13.84 -21.12
C ILE A 385 -6.24 13.66 -22.25
N GLN A 386 -4.99 13.35 -21.89
CA GLN A 386 -3.92 13.08 -22.83
C GLN A 386 -4.28 11.89 -23.75
N ALA A 387 -4.64 10.75 -23.18
CA ALA A 387 -5.00 9.55 -23.92
C ALA A 387 -6.17 9.80 -24.89
N ARG A 388 -7.25 10.42 -24.40
CA ARG A 388 -8.41 10.79 -25.22
C ARG A 388 -8.03 11.71 -26.37
N THR A 389 -7.25 12.74 -26.11
CA THR A 389 -6.82 13.71 -27.12
C THR A 389 -6.00 13.01 -28.21
N ARG A 390 -5.05 12.15 -27.83
CA ARG A 390 -4.22 11.40 -28.78
C ARG A 390 -5.04 10.46 -29.66
N ILE A 391 -5.98 9.72 -29.07
CA ILE A 391 -6.86 8.83 -29.84
C ILE A 391 -7.76 9.61 -30.79
N GLY A 392 -8.32 10.75 -30.35
CA GLY A 392 -9.09 11.63 -31.24
C GLY A 392 -8.30 12.07 -32.46
N GLU A 393 -7.03 12.48 -32.27
CA GLU A 393 -6.13 12.85 -33.36
C GLU A 393 -5.81 11.68 -34.30
N ILE A 394 -5.57 10.49 -33.74
CA ILE A 394 -5.27 9.26 -34.49
C ILE A 394 -6.46 8.87 -35.38
N VAL A 395 -7.66 8.82 -34.80
CA VAL A 395 -8.90 8.45 -35.51
C VAL A 395 -9.21 9.47 -36.60
N GLN A 396 -9.15 10.77 -36.28
CA GLN A 396 -9.43 11.85 -37.25
C GLN A 396 -8.48 11.79 -38.45
N ARG A 397 -7.20 11.48 -38.21
CA ARG A 397 -6.17 11.41 -39.27
C ARG A 397 -6.10 10.03 -39.94
N LYS A 398 -6.88 9.04 -39.47
CA LYS A 398 -6.89 7.65 -39.97
C LYS A 398 -5.49 7.03 -40.02
N VAL A 399 -4.68 7.25 -38.98
CA VAL A 399 -3.27 6.80 -38.97
C VAL A 399 -3.08 5.34 -38.64
N HIS A 400 -4.08 4.68 -38.05
CA HIS A 400 -4.01 3.27 -37.67
C HIS A 400 -5.30 2.53 -38.05
N PRO A 401 -5.23 1.37 -38.74
CA PRO A 401 -6.40 0.70 -39.29
C PRO A 401 -7.36 0.14 -38.22
N ASP A 402 -6.84 -0.24 -37.05
CA ASP A 402 -7.66 -0.79 -35.96
C ASP A 402 -8.31 0.30 -35.09
N LEU A 403 -7.94 1.58 -35.29
CA LEU A 403 -8.42 2.71 -34.49
C LEU A 403 -9.33 3.60 -35.36
N THR A 404 -10.62 3.27 -35.37
CA THR A 404 -11.64 3.93 -36.19
C THR A 404 -12.69 4.63 -35.34
N ASP A 405 -13.49 5.50 -35.95
CA ASP A 405 -14.61 6.21 -35.33
C ASP A 405 -15.79 5.29 -34.95
N SER A 406 -15.90 4.13 -35.60
CA SER A 406 -16.90 3.11 -35.31
C SER A 406 -16.64 2.27 -34.05
N LYS A 407 -15.47 2.43 -33.40
CA LYS A 407 -15.10 1.67 -32.20
C LYS A 407 -15.64 2.34 -30.93
N TYR A 408 -16.01 1.52 -29.95
CA TYR A 408 -16.25 1.99 -28.59
C TYR A 408 -14.92 2.12 -27.84
N TYR A 409 -14.60 3.33 -27.33
CA TYR A 409 -13.35 3.58 -26.61
C TYR A 409 -13.58 3.69 -25.11
N GLN A 410 -12.74 2.99 -24.34
CA GLN A 410 -12.57 3.20 -22.91
C GLN A 410 -11.14 3.69 -22.64
N PHE A 411 -10.98 4.50 -21.61
CA PHE A 411 -9.70 5.08 -21.21
C PHE A 411 -9.37 4.66 -19.78
N LEU A 412 -8.19 4.10 -19.59
CA LEU A 412 -7.70 3.64 -18.31
C LEU A 412 -6.37 4.33 -18.00
N ALA A 413 -6.34 5.10 -16.93
CA ALA A 413 -5.09 5.60 -16.36
C ALA A 413 -4.56 4.63 -15.30
N VAL A 414 -3.32 4.19 -15.47
CA VAL A 414 -2.59 3.36 -14.50
C VAL A 414 -1.48 4.20 -13.89
N THR A 415 -1.52 4.36 -12.58
CA THR A 415 -0.50 5.16 -11.87
C THR A 415 0.23 4.38 -10.79
N MET A 416 1.39 4.85 -10.35
CA MET A 416 2.12 4.17 -9.26
C MET A 416 1.29 4.14 -7.99
N ASN A 417 0.75 5.28 -7.57
CA ASN A 417 -0.18 5.38 -6.43
C ASN A 417 -1.30 6.36 -6.77
N ASP A 418 -2.48 6.12 -6.20
CA ASP A 418 -3.66 6.95 -6.43
C ASP A 418 -4.58 6.94 -5.20
N PHE A 419 -5.56 7.85 -5.17
CA PHE A 419 -6.64 7.82 -4.19
C PHE A 419 -7.56 6.61 -4.45
N PRO A 420 -7.62 5.64 -3.52
CA PRO A 420 -8.41 4.41 -3.70
C PRO A 420 -9.91 4.68 -3.89
N LEU A 421 -10.40 5.73 -3.23
CA LEU A 421 -11.77 6.22 -3.29
C LEU A 421 -11.72 7.74 -3.30
N ILE A 422 -12.62 8.34 -4.07
CA ILE A 422 -12.81 9.80 -4.18
C ILE A 422 -14.29 10.09 -3.98
N LEU A 423 -14.58 11.19 -3.29
CA LEU A 423 -15.97 11.63 -3.07
C LEU A 423 -16.54 12.34 -4.29
N GLU A 424 -15.66 12.89 -5.15
CA GLU A 424 -16.01 13.64 -6.34
C GLU A 424 -15.72 12.82 -7.60
N ASN A 425 -16.61 12.88 -8.59
CA ASN A 425 -16.38 12.28 -9.89
C ASN A 425 -15.79 13.32 -10.85
N ILE A 426 -14.79 12.93 -11.64
CA ILE A 426 -14.42 13.71 -12.82
C ILE A 426 -15.52 13.57 -13.84
N VAL A 427 -16.06 14.71 -14.28
CA VAL A 427 -17.02 14.74 -15.39
C VAL A 427 -16.26 14.97 -16.68
N PHE A 428 -16.34 13.99 -17.59
CA PHE A 428 -15.86 14.11 -18.95
C PHE A 428 -17.05 14.32 -19.88
N THR A 429 -17.00 15.37 -20.70
CA THR A 429 -18.04 15.65 -21.69
C THR A 429 -17.61 15.30 -23.10
N GLY A 430 -18.54 14.73 -23.87
CA GLY A 430 -18.40 14.48 -25.29
C GLY A 430 -18.56 15.74 -26.13
N PRO A 431 -18.31 15.65 -27.46
CA PRO A 431 -18.42 16.80 -28.36
C PRO A 431 -19.83 17.43 -28.42
N ALA A 432 -20.89 16.66 -28.12
CA ALA A 432 -22.27 17.15 -28.10
C ALA A 432 -22.71 17.58 -26.68
N GLY A 433 -21.80 17.61 -25.71
CA GLY A 433 -22.07 18.00 -24.31
C GLY A 433 -22.61 16.87 -23.44
N GLU A 434 -22.67 15.65 -23.94
CA GLU A 434 -23.11 14.47 -23.22
C GLU A 434 -22.06 14.00 -22.19
N ASP A 435 -22.51 13.46 -21.05
CA ASP A 435 -21.61 12.89 -20.04
C ASP A 435 -21.09 11.52 -20.51
N ILE A 436 -19.78 11.42 -20.72
CA ILE A 436 -19.06 10.22 -21.15
C ILE A 436 -18.17 9.63 -20.06
N SER A 437 -18.31 10.08 -18.81
CA SER A 437 -17.44 9.71 -17.69
C SER A 437 -17.42 8.21 -17.38
N SER A 438 -18.45 7.46 -17.79
CA SER A 438 -18.52 6.01 -17.64
C SER A 438 -17.45 5.25 -18.44
N SER A 439 -16.82 5.91 -19.42
CA SER A 439 -15.76 5.32 -20.24
C SER A 439 -14.35 5.62 -19.72
N PHE A 440 -14.23 6.29 -18.56
CA PHE A 440 -12.96 6.73 -17.98
C PHE A 440 -12.72 6.07 -16.63
N PHE A 441 -11.56 5.41 -16.51
CA PHE A 441 -11.17 4.64 -15.35
C PHE A 441 -9.78 5.07 -14.87
N SER A 442 -9.55 5.04 -13.56
CA SER A 442 -8.24 5.24 -12.96
C SER A 442 -8.00 4.17 -11.91
N MET A 443 -6.76 3.68 -11.85
CA MET A 443 -6.35 2.72 -10.84
C MET A 443 -4.85 2.82 -10.57
N ASN A 444 -4.43 2.42 -9.37
CA ASN A 444 -3.02 2.25 -9.08
C ASN A 444 -2.48 0.96 -9.72
N ILE A 445 -1.16 0.82 -9.76
CA ILE A 445 -0.47 -0.32 -10.37
C ILE A 445 -0.88 -1.66 -9.74
N GLU A 446 -1.17 -1.67 -8.44
CA GLU A 446 -1.64 -2.88 -7.77
C GLU A 446 -3.01 -3.34 -8.29
N ALA A 447 -3.98 -2.42 -8.38
CA ALA A 447 -5.28 -2.75 -8.94
C ALA A 447 -5.14 -3.21 -10.40
N TYR A 448 -4.19 -2.64 -11.14
CA TYR A 448 -3.87 -3.07 -12.49
C TYR A 448 -3.26 -4.47 -12.54
N GLU A 449 -2.36 -4.82 -11.62
CA GLU A 449 -1.82 -6.18 -11.46
C GLU A 449 -2.96 -7.19 -11.16
N VAL A 450 -3.93 -6.83 -10.33
CA VAL A 450 -5.13 -7.66 -10.08
C VAL A 450 -6.00 -7.79 -11.33
N LEU A 451 -6.19 -6.71 -12.11
CA LEU A 451 -6.91 -6.76 -13.38
C LEU A 451 -6.23 -7.70 -14.37
N LEU A 452 -4.93 -7.54 -14.57
CA LEU A 452 -4.15 -8.39 -15.47
C LEU A 452 -4.17 -9.86 -15.03
N LYS A 453 -4.17 -10.11 -13.71
CA LYS A 453 -4.37 -11.45 -13.17
C LYS A 453 -5.71 -12.05 -13.59
N ILE A 454 -6.81 -11.29 -13.50
CA ILE A 454 -8.14 -11.72 -13.95
C ILE A 454 -8.13 -12.00 -15.46
N ILE A 455 -7.54 -11.11 -16.27
CA ILE A 455 -7.46 -11.26 -17.73
C ILE A 455 -6.74 -12.54 -18.14
N SER A 456 -5.68 -12.92 -17.43
CA SER A 456 -4.92 -14.14 -17.70
C SER A 456 -5.63 -15.44 -17.28
N CYS A 457 -6.79 -15.36 -16.60
CA CYS A 457 -7.58 -16.52 -16.22
C CYS A 457 -8.43 -17.03 -17.39
N ASP A 458 -8.88 -18.28 -17.31
CA ASP A 458 -9.97 -18.75 -18.17
C ASP A 458 -11.31 -18.15 -17.72
N TYR A 459 -11.58 -16.93 -18.17
CA TYR A 459 -12.78 -16.17 -17.80
C TYR A 459 -13.42 -15.57 -19.06
N GLU A 460 -14.72 -15.83 -19.24
CA GLU A 460 -15.47 -15.40 -20.44
C GLU A 460 -15.71 -13.88 -20.46
N ILE A 461 -15.75 -13.24 -19.29
CA ILE A 461 -16.05 -11.82 -19.20
C ILE A 461 -14.86 -10.99 -19.69
N THR A 462 -15.13 -10.16 -20.69
CA THR A 462 -14.10 -9.35 -21.36
C THR A 462 -13.61 -8.19 -20.48
N LEU A 463 -12.45 -7.61 -20.85
CA LEU A 463 -11.87 -6.43 -20.21
C LEU A 463 -12.88 -5.27 -20.10
N ASP A 464 -13.57 -4.95 -21.21
CA ASP A 464 -14.53 -3.85 -21.22
C ASP A 464 -15.75 -4.13 -20.35
N ASN A 465 -16.19 -5.40 -20.26
CA ASN A 465 -17.27 -5.80 -19.38
C ASN A 465 -16.87 -5.69 -17.89
N ILE A 466 -15.64 -6.06 -17.53
CA ILE A 466 -15.11 -5.90 -16.17
C ILE A 466 -15.09 -4.41 -15.78
N LEU A 467 -14.53 -3.55 -16.65
CA LEU A 467 -14.46 -2.12 -16.38
C LEU A 467 -15.87 -1.49 -16.31
N ASN A 468 -16.76 -1.83 -17.23
CA ASN A 468 -18.15 -1.35 -17.20
C ASN A 468 -18.90 -1.84 -15.96
N GLY A 469 -18.66 -3.08 -15.51
CA GLY A 469 -19.23 -3.60 -14.28
C GLY A 469 -18.87 -2.76 -13.05
N TYR A 470 -17.66 -2.21 -12.99
CA TYR A 470 -17.23 -1.34 -11.90
C TYR A 470 -18.05 -0.04 -11.80
N ASN A 471 -18.61 0.48 -12.90
CA ASN A 471 -19.43 1.70 -12.86
C ASN A 471 -20.62 1.61 -11.89
N HIS A 472 -21.16 0.41 -11.66
CA HIS A 472 -22.24 0.18 -10.69
C HIS A 472 -21.78 0.26 -9.22
N TYR A 473 -20.47 0.13 -8.97
CA TYR A 473 -19.87 0.02 -7.64
C TYR A 473 -18.93 1.17 -7.28
N LYS A 474 -18.58 2.06 -8.23
CA LYS A 474 -17.58 3.13 -8.05
C LYS A 474 -17.81 4.07 -6.86
N HIS A 475 -19.06 4.23 -6.42
CA HIS A 475 -19.44 5.05 -5.26
C HIS A 475 -19.46 4.26 -3.93
N LYS A 476 -19.27 2.93 -3.98
CA LYS A 476 -19.38 2.03 -2.82
C LYS A 476 -18.05 1.41 -2.41
N MET A 477 -17.13 1.20 -3.35
CA MET A 477 -15.85 0.53 -3.11
C MET A 477 -14.80 0.95 -4.14
N SER A 478 -13.52 0.78 -3.80
CA SER A 478 -12.43 1.02 -4.74
C SER A 478 -12.43 -0.02 -5.87
N ILE A 479 -11.82 0.34 -7.00
CA ILE A 479 -11.66 -0.58 -8.13
C ILE A 479 -10.88 -1.83 -7.77
N LYS A 480 -9.85 -1.71 -6.92
CA LYS A 480 -9.12 -2.86 -6.38
C LYS A 480 -10.04 -3.82 -5.63
N THR A 481 -10.90 -3.30 -4.73
CA THR A 481 -11.84 -4.14 -3.98
C THR A 481 -12.83 -4.81 -4.93
N TYR A 482 -13.33 -4.09 -5.94
CA TYR A 482 -14.18 -4.67 -6.97
C TYR A 482 -13.49 -5.82 -7.72
N LEU A 483 -12.29 -5.59 -8.25
CA LEU A 483 -11.51 -6.60 -8.98
C LEU A 483 -11.16 -7.80 -8.10
N SER A 484 -10.75 -7.56 -6.86
CA SER A 484 -10.46 -8.64 -5.91
C SER A 484 -11.70 -9.52 -5.68
N ARG A 485 -12.89 -8.92 -5.59
CA ARG A 485 -14.15 -9.66 -5.48
C ARG A 485 -14.49 -10.41 -6.76
N VAL A 486 -14.25 -9.85 -7.94
CA VAL A 486 -14.41 -10.56 -9.21
C VAL A 486 -13.51 -11.81 -9.22
N PHE A 487 -12.25 -11.66 -8.82
CA PHE A 487 -11.30 -12.77 -8.76
C PHE A 487 -11.74 -13.86 -7.78
N THR A 488 -12.13 -13.50 -6.55
CA THR A 488 -12.46 -14.47 -5.50
C THR A 488 -13.85 -15.10 -5.64
N HIS A 489 -14.90 -14.33 -5.94
CA HIS A 489 -16.26 -14.87 -6.02
C HIS A 489 -16.46 -15.81 -7.21
N ASN A 490 -15.68 -15.62 -8.28
CA ASN A 490 -15.68 -16.50 -9.45
C ASN A 490 -14.61 -17.61 -9.35
N ASN A 491 -13.91 -17.73 -8.22
CA ASN A 491 -12.87 -18.73 -7.99
C ASN A 491 -11.83 -18.80 -9.12
N LEU A 492 -11.40 -17.64 -9.62
CA LEU A 492 -10.49 -17.58 -10.76
C LEU A 492 -9.09 -18.05 -10.38
N HIS A 493 -8.42 -18.74 -11.29
CA HIS A 493 -7.03 -19.18 -11.16
C HIS A 493 -6.21 -18.74 -12.36
N SER A 494 -5.08 -18.09 -12.09
CA SER A 494 -4.14 -17.63 -13.13
C SER A 494 -2.83 -18.38 -12.97
N GLU A 495 -2.57 -19.32 -13.87
CA GLU A 495 -1.31 -20.06 -13.89
C GLU A 495 -0.13 -19.14 -14.23
N THR A 496 -0.33 -18.19 -15.15
CA THR A 496 0.66 -17.17 -15.52
C THR A 496 1.18 -16.40 -14.31
N PHE A 497 0.28 -15.89 -13.46
CA PHE A 497 0.70 -15.13 -12.28
C PHE A 497 1.25 -16.02 -11.17
N VAL A 498 0.79 -17.27 -11.05
CA VAL A 498 1.41 -18.26 -10.16
C VAL A 498 2.87 -18.49 -10.57
N GLN A 499 3.16 -18.62 -11.87
CA GLN A 499 4.53 -18.77 -12.39
C GLN A 499 5.38 -17.52 -12.13
N ILE A 500 4.85 -16.32 -12.33
CA ILE A 500 5.56 -15.06 -12.03
C ILE A 500 5.97 -15.01 -10.54
N ILE A 501 5.02 -15.32 -9.64
CA ILE A 501 5.27 -15.33 -8.19
C ILE A 501 6.30 -16.41 -7.82
N ASN A 502 6.14 -17.63 -8.35
CA ASN A 502 7.05 -18.74 -8.07
C ASN A 502 8.45 -18.52 -8.63
N GLY A 503 8.59 -17.88 -9.79
CA GLY A 503 9.87 -17.47 -10.34
C GLY A 503 10.60 -16.51 -9.40
N SER A 504 9.90 -15.46 -8.94
CA SER A 504 10.49 -14.50 -7.99
C SER A 504 10.88 -15.14 -6.65
N ARG A 505 10.06 -16.07 -6.14
CA ARG A 505 10.38 -16.86 -4.94
C ARG A 505 11.58 -17.76 -5.15
N SER A 506 11.71 -18.40 -6.31
CA SER A 506 12.85 -19.27 -6.62
C SER A 506 14.15 -18.49 -6.62
N GLU A 507 14.18 -17.31 -7.24
CA GLU A 507 15.33 -16.40 -7.22
C GLU A 507 15.70 -15.95 -5.80
N TYR A 508 14.71 -15.70 -4.93
CA TYR A 508 14.95 -15.41 -3.51
C TYR A 508 15.59 -16.60 -2.77
N ILE A 509 15.11 -17.82 -3.03
CA ILE A 509 15.72 -19.04 -2.46
C ILE A 509 17.17 -19.20 -2.94
N ASP A 510 17.45 -18.90 -4.21
CA ASP A 510 18.81 -18.95 -4.75
C ASP A 510 19.71 -17.89 -4.11
N TYR A 511 19.19 -16.69 -3.83
CA TYR A 511 19.90 -15.67 -3.04
C TYR A 511 20.27 -16.18 -1.64
N LEU A 512 19.34 -16.82 -0.92
CA LEU A 512 19.61 -17.40 0.40
C LEU A 512 20.67 -18.51 0.33
N ARG A 513 20.63 -19.35 -0.71
CA ARG A 513 21.63 -20.41 -0.92
C ARG A 513 23.02 -19.82 -1.19
N ALA A 514 23.11 -18.78 -2.00
CA ALA A 514 24.38 -18.10 -2.31
C ALA A 514 24.99 -17.45 -1.05
N SER A 515 24.15 -16.84 -0.21
CA SER A 515 24.56 -16.19 1.05
C SER A 515 25.18 -17.15 2.07
N ARG A 516 24.92 -18.47 1.96
CA ARG A 516 25.54 -19.49 2.82
C ARG A 516 27.04 -19.69 2.55
N ASN A 517 27.47 -19.40 1.34
CA ASN A 517 28.80 -19.74 0.83
C ASN A 517 29.77 -18.53 0.83
N SER A 518 29.30 -17.37 1.30
CA SER A 518 30.02 -16.10 1.41
C SER A 518 30.20 -15.70 2.87
#